data_AF-A0A3N5F4K1-F1
#
_entry.id   AF-A0A3N5F4K1-F1
#
_cell.length_a   1.000
_cell.length_b   1.000
_cell.length_c   1.000
_cell.angle_alpha   90.00
_cell.angle_beta   90.00
_cell.angle_gamma   90.00
#
_symmetry.space_group_name_H-M   'P 1'
#
loop_
_entity.id
_entity.type
_entity.pdbx_description
1 polymer ?
#
loop_
_entity_poly.entity_id
_entity_poly.type
_entity_poly.pdbx_seq_one_letter_code
_entity_poly.pdbx_strand_id
1 'polypeptide(L)'
;MKATDIVEEIRTDFKSGAMHLGARALDALKLSKSVAPALLKVRPGLPFIANVVRFAQRKGIAAARRELKTSLDRLLERAKDILPPGGRYIRFGESGTVDAV
;
A
#
# COMPACT_ATOMS: atom_id res chain seq x y z
N MET A 1 2.86 -16.34 12.77
CA MET A 1 3.58 -15.23 12.10
C MET A 1 3.60 -14.02 13.02
N LYS A 2 4.79 -13.49 13.30
CA LYS A 2 5.00 -12.32 14.17
C LYS A 2 4.94 -11.02 13.35
N ALA A 3 4.69 -9.90 14.01
CA ALA A 3 4.70 -8.58 13.38
C ALA A 3 6.07 -8.26 12.73
N THR A 4 7.17 -8.72 13.34
CA THR A 4 8.53 -8.58 12.81
C THR A 4 8.75 -9.35 11.52
N ASP A 5 8.14 -10.52 11.37
CA ASP A 5 8.27 -11.35 10.16
C ASP A 5 7.66 -10.60 8.96
N ILE A 6 6.53 -9.92 9.16
CA ILE A 6 5.88 -9.10 8.14
C ILE A 6 6.75 -7.88 7.77
N VAL A 7 7.48 -7.30 8.73
CA VAL A 7 8.43 -6.20 8.42
C VAL A 7 9.55 -6.68 7.50
N GLU A 8 10.08 -7.89 7.73
CA GLU A 8 11.12 -8.47 6.88
C GLU A 8 10.59 -8.89 5.51
N GLU A 9 9.37 -9.44 5.44
CA GLU A 9 8.66 -9.70 4.18
C GLU A 9 8.53 -8.40 3.37
N ILE A 10 8.03 -7.33 3.99
CA ILE A 10 7.92 -6.02 3.34
C ILE A 10 9.30 -5.51 2.90
N ARG A 11 10.37 -5.74 3.67
CA ARG A 11 11.71 -5.28 3.28
C ARG A 11 12.21 -6.00 2.03
N THR A 12 11.96 -7.30 1.92
CA THR A 12 12.57 -8.20 0.91
C THR A 12 11.68 -8.47 -0.31
N ASP A 13 10.39 -8.13 -0.27
CA ASP A 13 9.46 -8.35 -1.39
C ASP A 13 9.62 -7.30 -2.50
N PHE A 14 10.45 -7.57 -3.50
CA PHE A 14 10.68 -6.65 -4.62
C PHE A 14 9.65 -6.77 -5.76
N LYS A 15 8.63 -7.61 -5.62
CA LYS A 15 7.62 -7.85 -6.65
C LYS A 15 6.31 -7.14 -6.35
N SER A 16 5.88 -7.17 -5.10
CA SER A 16 4.60 -6.58 -4.71
C SER A 16 4.58 -5.06 -4.83
N GLY A 17 3.48 -4.54 -5.37
CA GLY A 17 3.23 -3.10 -5.47
C GLY A 17 2.99 -2.42 -4.12
N ALA A 18 3.08 -1.08 -4.14
CA ALA A 18 2.95 -0.23 -2.94
C ALA A 18 1.67 -0.47 -2.13
N MET A 19 0.54 -0.68 -2.83
CA MET A 19 -0.77 -0.91 -2.21
C MET A 19 -0.79 -2.20 -1.38
N HIS A 20 -0.26 -3.28 -1.94
CA HIS A 20 -0.16 -4.56 -1.25
C HIS A 20 0.73 -4.44 -0.01
N LEU A 21 1.92 -3.87 -0.16
CA LEU A 21 2.86 -3.68 0.96
C LEU A 21 2.30 -2.74 2.05
N GLY A 22 1.51 -1.72 1.66
CA GLY A 22 0.77 -0.88 2.59
C GLY A 22 -0.26 -1.66 3.40
N ALA A 23 -1.01 -2.58 2.77
CA ALA A 23 -1.94 -3.45 3.46
C ALA A 23 -1.23 -4.42 4.43
N ARG A 24 -0.09 -5.00 4.03
CA ARG A 24 0.77 -5.83 4.89
C ARG A 24 1.30 -5.04 6.09
N ALA A 25 1.69 -3.78 5.91
CA ALA A 25 2.10 -2.91 7.02
C ALA A 25 0.97 -2.72 8.05
N LEU A 26 -0.29 -2.63 7.60
CA LEU A 26 -1.44 -2.59 8.49
C LEU A 26 -1.72 -3.93 9.19
N ASP A 27 -1.39 -5.07 8.57
CA ASP A 27 -1.43 -6.38 9.24
C ASP A 27 -0.39 -6.43 10.37
N ALA A 28 0.85 -5.96 10.10
CA ALA A 28 1.92 -5.90 11.08
C ALA A 28 1.55 -5.02 12.29
N LEU A 29 0.98 -3.83 12.05
CA LEU A 29 0.50 -2.94 13.11
C LEU A 29 -0.65 -3.53 13.93
N LYS A 30 -1.50 -4.36 13.31
CA LYS A 30 -2.60 -5.06 14.01
C LYS A 30 -2.04 -6.11 14.97
N LEU A 31 -0.96 -6.79 14.58
CA LEU A 31 -0.27 -7.78 15.42
C LEU A 31 0.53 -7.12 16.55
N SER A 32 1.25 -6.03 16.27
CA SER A 32 1.94 -5.25 17.29
C SER A 32 2.11 -3.80 16.87
N LYS A 33 1.73 -2.86 17.75
CA LYS A 33 1.99 -1.43 17.52
C LYS A 33 3.48 -1.06 17.65
N SER A 34 4.28 -1.89 18.32
CA SER A 34 5.71 -1.60 18.57
C SER A 34 6.57 -1.61 17.31
N VAL A 35 6.12 -2.26 16.23
CA VAL A 35 6.87 -2.29 14.96
C VAL A 35 6.71 -1.03 14.11
N ALA A 36 5.89 -0.05 14.53
CA ALA A 36 5.66 1.18 13.78
C ALA A 36 6.95 1.93 13.40
N PRO A 37 7.94 2.14 14.28
CA PRO A 37 9.20 2.81 13.92
C PRO A 37 9.98 2.06 12.84
N ALA A 38 9.95 0.73 12.85
CA ALA A 38 10.60 -0.09 11.83
C ALA A 38 9.87 0.03 10.49
N LEU A 39 8.54 -0.04 10.48
CA LEU A 39 7.72 0.13 9.27
C LEU A 39 7.87 1.52 8.64
N LEU A 40 8.09 2.58 9.44
CA LEU A 40 8.33 3.92 8.91
C LEU A 40 9.64 4.03 8.11
N LYS A 41 10.60 3.14 8.35
CA LYS A 41 11.94 3.16 7.74
C LYS A 41 12.18 1.98 6.80
N VAL A 42 11.23 1.06 6.69
CA VAL A 42 11.43 -0.24 6.02
C VAL A 42 11.80 -0.09 4.54
N ARG A 43 11.26 0.92 3.86
CA ARG A 43 11.53 1.23 2.44
C ARG A 43 11.52 2.73 2.17
N PRO A 44 12.67 3.41 2.29
CA PRO A 44 12.77 4.86 2.04
C PRO A 44 12.36 5.26 0.61
N GLY A 45 12.63 4.41 -0.38
CA GLY A 45 12.22 4.62 -1.78
C GLY A 45 10.73 4.38 -2.06
N LEU A 46 9.96 3.93 -1.08
CA LEU A 46 8.53 3.66 -1.20
C LEU A 46 7.74 4.38 -0.08
N PRO A 47 7.58 5.71 -0.18
CA PRO A 47 7.04 6.53 0.91
C PRO A 47 5.59 6.20 1.27
N PHE A 48 4.86 5.52 0.38
CA PHE A 48 3.49 5.10 0.60
C PHE A 48 3.31 4.27 1.89
N ILE A 49 4.23 3.35 2.19
CA ILE A 49 4.17 2.53 3.41
C ILE A 49 4.22 3.42 4.66
N ALA A 50 5.17 4.35 4.71
CA ALA A 50 5.30 5.29 5.82
C ALA A 50 4.05 6.17 5.97
N ASN A 51 3.44 6.60 4.87
CA ASN A 51 2.21 7.39 4.91
C ASN A 51 1.02 6.60 5.47
N VAL A 52 0.85 5.34 5.06
CA VAL A 52 -0.18 4.45 5.60
C VAL A 52 0.01 4.23 7.10
N VAL A 53 1.25 3.99 7.55
CA VAL A 53 1.58 3.81 8.98
C VAL A 53 1.25 5.07 9.78
N ARG A 54 1.67 6.25 9.33
CA ARG A 54 1.35 7.54 9.98
C ARG A 54 -0.16 7.80 10.02
N PHE A 55 -0.87 7.45 8.95
CA PHE A 55 -2.32 7.59 8.92
C PHE A 55 -3.00 6.65 9.92
N ALA A 56 -2.56 5.39 9.98
CA ALA A 56 -3.05 4.41 10.96
C ALA A 56 -2.76 4.83 12.41
N GLN A 57 -1.61 5.46 12.69
CA GLN A 57 -1.30 6.02 14.01
C GLN A 57 -2.24 7.17 14.38
N ARG A 58 -2.62 8.03 13.43
CA ARG A 58 -3.50 9.19 13.66
C ARG A 58 -4.99 8.86 13.72
N LYS A 59 -5.45 7.93 12.88
CA LYS A 59 -6.89 7.67 12.65
C LYS A 59 -7.32 6.24 12.99
N GLY A 60 -6.37 5.37 13.34
CA GLY A 60 -6.60 3.95 13.61
C GLY A 60 -6.46 3.07 12.37
N ILE A 61 -6.13 1.79 12.61
CA ILE A 61 -5.89 0.78 11.57
C ILE A 61 -7.13 0.56 10.70
N ALA A 62 -8.32 0.50 11.31
CA ALA A 62 -9.57 0.30 10.58
C ALA A 62 -9.87 1.44 9.60
N ALA A 63 -9.64 2.69 10.02
CA ALA A 63 -9.76 3.85 9.15
C ALA A 63 -8.75 3.80 8.01
N ALA A 64 -7.49 3.43 8.30
CA ALA A 64 -6.46 3.28 7.28
C ALA A 64 -6.79 2.23 6.22
N ARG A 65 -7.37 1.08 6.62
CA ARG A 65 -7.82 0.06 5.66
C ARG A 65 -8.95 0.55 4.75
N ARG A 66 -9.94 1.24 5.34
CA ARG A 66 -11.04 1.82 4.56
C ARG A 66 -10.50 2.83 3.56
N GLU A 67 -9.62 3.73 3.99
CA GLU A 67 -9.01 4.73 3.12
C GLU A 67 -8.22 4.09 1.97
N LEU A 68 -7.43 3.05 2.25
CA LEU A 68 -6.67 2.31 1.23
C LEU A 68 -7.57 1.76 0.12
N LYS A 69 -8.72 1.18 0.48
CA LYS A 69 -9.70 0.68 -0.48
C LYS A 69 -10.37 1.83 -1.24
N THR A 70 -10.93 2.79 -0.53
CA THR A 70 -11.71 3.87 -1.13
C THR A 70 -10.87 4.80 -2.02
N SER A 71 -9.60 5.03 -1.66
CA SER A 71 -8.67 5.81 -2.48
C SER A 71 -8.36 5.12 -3.81
N LEU A 72 -8.21 3.79 -3.82
CA LEU A 72 -8.02 3.03 -5.07
C LEU A 72 -9.26 3.13 -5.96
N ASP A 73 -10.44 2.86 -5.41
CA ASP A 73 -11.70 2.91 -6.15
C ASP A 73 -11.90 4.31 -6.79
N ARG A 74 -11.67 5.39 -6.03
CA ARG A 74 -11.76 6.76 -6.55
C ARG A 74 -10.76 7.05 -7.66
N LEU A 75 -9.54 6.54 -7.55
CA LEU A 75 -8.51 6.73 -8.57
C LEU A 75 -8.86 5.98 -9.86
N LEU A 76 -9.34 4.75 -9.74
CA LEU A 76 -9.76 3.94 -10.89
C LEU A 76 -10.97 4.56 -11.59
N GLU A 77 -11.96 5.07 -10.85
CA GLU A 77 -13.10 5.77 -11.46
C GLU A 77 -12.65 6.99 -12.27
N ARG A 78 -11.74 7.80 -11.72
CA ARG A 78 -11.19 8.97 -12.44
C ARG A 78 -10.28 8.58 -13.61
N ALA A 79 -9.61 7.43 -13.51
CA ALA A 79 -8.73 6.97 -14.57
C ALA A 79 -9.50 6.65 -15.85
N LYS A 80 -10.76 6.20 -15.77
CA LYS A 80 -11.61 5.89 -16.93
C LYS A 80 -11.84 7.10 -17.84
N ASP A 81 -11.83 8.32 -17.28
CA ASP A 81 -12.02 9.55 -18.05
C ASP A 81 -10.78 9.90 -18.90
N ILE A 82 -9.60 9.43 -18.49
CA ILE A 82 -8.31 9.74 -19.13
C ILE A 82 -7.83 8.57 -19.98
N LEU A 83 -8.06 7.35 -19.49
CA LEU A 83 -7.69 6.07 -20.07
C LEU A 83 -8.99 5.28 -20.33
N PRO A 84 -9.72 5.61 -21.41
CA PRO A 84 -10.97 4.95 -21.71
C PRO A 84 -10.79 3.43 -21.92
N PRO A 85 -11.80 2.62 -21.56
CA PRO A 85 -11.80 1.18 -21.80
C PRO A 85 -11.55 0.84 -23.27
N GLY A 86 -10.73 -0.18 -23.54
CA GLY A 86 -10.40 -0.64 -24.90
C GLY A 86 -9.24 0.11 -25.57
N GLY A 87 -8.66 1.12 -24.92
CA GLY A 87 -7.42 1.76 -25.39
C GLY A 87 -6.20 0.84 -25.29
N ARG A 88 -5.16 1.13 -26.09
CA ARG A 88 -3.86 0.44 -26.01
C ARG A 88 -2.87 1.34 -25.29
N TYR A 89 -2.43 0.93 -24.11
CA TYR A 89 -1.52 1.70 -23.27
C TYR A 89 -0.20 0.95 -23.06
N ILE A 90 0.91 1.68 -23.11
CA ILE A 90 2.23 1.14 -22.77
C ILE A 90 2.43 1.32 -21.26
N ARG A 91 2.93 0.26 -20.62
CA ARG A 91 3.20 0.24 -19.18
C ARG A 91 4.68 -0.01 -18.94
N PHE A 92 5.21 0.55 -17.86
CA PHE A 92 6.58 0.32 -17.41
C PHE A 92 6.59 -0.08 -15.93
N GLY A 93 7.24 -1.21 -15.62
CA GLY A 93 7.21 -1.84 -14.30
C GLY A 93 5.90 -2.60 -14.01
N GLU A 94 5.82 -3.20 -12.83
CA GLU A 94 4.60 -3.88 -12.33
C GLU A 94 3.90 -3.00 -11.28
N SER A 95 2.60 -2.78 -11.47
CA SER A 95 1.80 -1.94 -10.57
C SER A 95 0.36 -2.42 -10.59
N GLY A 96 -0.08 -3.04 -9.49
CA GLY A 96 -1.47 -3.49 -9.35
C GLY A 96 -2.51 -2.38 -9.49
N THR A 97 -2.13 -1.11 -9.28
CA THR A 97 -3.02 0.03 -9.54
C THR A 97 -3.20 0.26 -11.04
N VAL A 98 -2.15 0.09 -11.84
CA VAL A 98 -2.19 0.23 -13.30
C VAL A 98 -2.80 -1.00 -13.95
N ASP A 99 -2.60 -2.19 -13.38
CA ASP A 99 -3.24 -3.43 -13.83
C ASP A 99 -4.77 -3.43 -13.64
N ALA A 100 -5.29 -2.54 -12.78
CA ALA A 100 -6.72 -2.40 -12.49
C ALA A 100 -7.43 -1.35 -13.35
N VAL A 101 -6.70 -0.61 -14.19
CA VAL A 101 -7.24 0.34 -15.19
C VAL A 101 -7.46 -0.40 -16.51
#